data_AF-A0A519M990-F1
#
_entry.id   AF-A0A519M990-F1
#
_cell.length_a   1.000
_cell.length_b   1.000
_cell.length_c   1.000
_cell.angle_alpha   90.00
_cell.angle_beta   90.00
_cell.angle_gamma   90.00
#
_symmetry.space_group_name_H-M   'P 1'
#
loop_
_entity.id
_entity.type
_entity.pdbx_description
1 polymer ?
#
loop_
_entity_poly.entity_id
_entity_poly.type
_entity_poly.pdbx_seq_one_letter_code
_entity_poly.pdbx_strand_id
1 'polypeptide(L)'
;RAELRRLFHWLKEKGVTAVITGERGEATLTRQGLEEYVSDCVIVLDHRVIEQVSTRRLRIVKYRGSTHGTNEYPFLIDEEGISVLPITSLRLDNDVSSEIVSTGVPGLDDMFQAGGFYRGGNVLVSGTAGTAKTTIACYFADEQCKKNEKTIYFAFEESPQQLVRNMKSIGIDLGRHIKKGLLQIHSSRPSLNGLELHLLTLRKMIKEFKPTTIIIDPISNLISVGSEQEVRSMLVRLIDMLKLNNITAMFTSLNKPYEMSRPDLAEESVSSLIDTWITVRDLEGIGERNRGIYIVKARGMGHSNQVREFVITGKGIELLDVELGPEGILTGAARKSNQMKKQLTEIKLQNELGRKDREIERKRKVLEANIEALKNEFESVAEELSLLKATEDLQARLSTEKKDKG
;
A
#
# COMPACT_ATOMS: atom_id res chain seq x y z
N ARG A 1 -24.13 -15.10 -56.99
CA ARG A 1 -24.88 -13.82 -56.79
C ARG A 1 -26.38 -14.05 -56.56
N ALA A 2 -27.10 -14.68 -57.48
CA ALA A 2 -28.53 -14.96 -57.33
C ALA A 2 -28.85 -15.94 -56.18
N GLU A 3 -28.05 -17.01 -56.04
CA GLU A 3 -28.26 -18.03 -55.00
C GLU A 3 -28.17 -17.50 -53.56
N LEU A 4 -27.18 -16.64 -53.27
CA LEU A 4 -27.06 -16.01 -51.95
C LEU A 4 -28.26 -15.13 -51.64
N ARG A 5 -28.74 -14.30 -52.58
CA ARG A 5 -29.95 -13.48 -52.35
C ARG A 5 -31.18 -14.35 -52.12
N ARG A 6 -31.33 -15.43 -52.90
CA ARG A 6 -32.44 -16.38 -52.76
C ARG A 6 -32.42 -17.05 -51.38
N LEU A 7 -31.24 -17.51 -50.92
CA LEU A 7 -31.07 -18.10 -49.59
C LEU A 7 -31.44 -17.10 -48.48
N PHE A 8 -30.92 -15.87 -48.53
CA PHE A 8 -31.21 -14.86 -47.51
C PHE A 8 -32.70 -14.48 -47.49
N HIS A 9 -33.33 -14.35 -48.66
CA HIS A 9 -34.76 -14.07 -48.74
C HIS A 9 -35.59 -15.21 -48.15
N TRP A 10 -35.28 -16.45 -48.51
CA TRP A 10 -35.95 -17.63 -47.98
C TRP A 10 -35.80 -17.75 -46.45
N LEU A 11 -34.61 -17.50 -45.90
CA LEU A 11 -34.38 -17.49 -44.45
C LEU A 11 -35.23 -16.40 -43.76
N LYS A 12 -35.35 -15.22 -44.36
CA LYS A 12 -36.21 -14.13 -43.85
C LYS A 12 -37.69 -14.51 -43.88
N GLU A 13 -38.17 -15.09 -44.98
CA GLU A 13 -39.56 -15.57 -45.09
C GLU A 13 -39.89 -16.64 -44.05
N LYS A 14 -38.92 -17.49 -43.71
CA LYS A 14 -39.07 -18.50 -42.66
C LYS A 14 -39.02 -17.93 -41.24
N GLY A 15 -38.66 -16.65 -41.06
CA GLY A 15 -38.59 -16.01 -39.75
C GLY A 15 -37.50 -16.58 -38.83
N VAL A 16 -36.46 -17.20 -39.39
CA VAL A 16 -35.39 -17.82 -38.60
C VAL A 16 -34.20 -16.87 -38.42
N THR A 17 -33.57 -16.91 -37.25
CA THR A 17 -32.26 -16.26 -37.04
C THR A 17 -31.16 -17.18 -37.57
N ALA A 18 -30.49 -16.75 -38.63
CA ALA A 18 -29.43 -17.53 -39.27
C ALA A 18 -28.05 -16.87 -39.08
N VAL A 19 -27.05 -17.70 -38.80
CA VAL A 19 -25.63 -17.32 -38.83
C VAL A 19 -25.01 -17.97 -40.06
N ILE A 20 -24.36 -17.16 -40.90
CA ILE A 20 -23.73 -17.63 -42.14
C ILE A 20 -22.25 -17.32 -42.05
N THR A 21 -21.42 -18.35 -42.21
CA THR A 21 -19.96 -18.24 -42.20
C THR A 21 -19.43 -18.05 -43.62
N GLY A 22 -18.45 -17.18 -43.78
CA GLY A 22 -17.75 -16.97 -45.05
C GLY A 22 -16.26 -16.73 -44.81
N GLU A 23 -15.44 -17.11 -45.78
CA GLU A 23 -14.01 -16.86 -45.76
C GLU A 23 -13.69 -15.46 -46.31
N ARG A 24 -12.66 -14.83 -45.75
CA ARG A 24 -12.20 -13.50 -46.15
C ARG A 24 -11.55 -13.55 -47.53
N GLY A 25 -11.83 -12.55 -48.37
CA GLY A 25 -11.15 -12.36 -49.66
C GLY A 25 -9.88 -11.51 -49.51
N GLU A 26 -9.04 -11.45 -50.55
CA GLU A 26 -7.80 -10.65 -50.52
C GLU A 26 -8.05 -9.13 -50.36
N ALA A 27 -9.10 -8.61 -51.00
CA ALA A 27 -9.45 -7.17 -51.00
C ALA A 27 -10.86 -6.88 -50.44
N THR A 28 -11.66 -7.90 -50.14
CA THR A 28 -13.07 -7.79 -49.75
C THR A 28 -13.32 -8.54 -48.44
N LEU A 29 -14.36 -8.16 -47.67
CA LEU A 29 -14.61 -8.80 -46.36
C LEU A 29 -14.97 -10.28 -46.50
N THR A 30 -15.45 -10.67 -47.68
CA THR A 30 -15.78 -12.03 -48.07
C THR A 30 -15.20 -12.36 -49.44
N ARG A 31 -14.96 -13.63 -49.74
CA ARG A 31 -14.32 -14.10 -50.99
C ARG A 31 -14.91 -13.52 -52.28
N GLN A 32 -16.22 -13.26 -52.30
CA GLN A 32 -16.93 -12.71 -53.48
C GLN A 32 -17.40 -11.25 -53.28
N GLY A 33 -17.25 -10.68 -52.08
CA GLY A 33 -17.54 -9.28 -51.77
C GLY A 33 -19.02 -8.88 -51.88
N LEU A 34 -19.95 -9.83 -51.83
CA LEU A 34 -21.38 -9.59 -52.05
C LEU A 34 -22.23 -9.89 -50.83
N GLU A 35 -21.79 -10.88 -50.07
CA GLU A 35 -22.36 -11.36 -48.82
C GLU A 35 -22.54 -10.20 -47.85
N GLU A 36 -21.52 -9.34 -47.76
CA GLU A 36 -21.52 -8.16 -46.90
C GLU A 36 -22.59 -7.13 -47.26
N TYR A 37 -23.13 -7.09 -48.48
CA TYR A 37 -24.20 -6.14 -48.84
C TYR A 37 -25.59 -6.69 -48.54
N VAL A 38 -25.77 -8.00 -48.72
CA VAL A 38 -27.05 -8.70 -48.58
C VAL A 38 -27.39 -8.99 -47.11
N SER A 39 -26.38 -9.16 -46.26
CA SER A 39 -26.58 -9.42 -44.82
C SER A 39 -27.15 -8.22 -44.07
N ASP A 40 -27.96 -8.46 -43.04
CA ASP A 40 -28.41 -7.41 -42.12
C ASP A 40 -27.35 -7.10 -41.04
N CYS A 41 -26.62 -8.12 -40.60
CA CYS A 41 -25.49 -8.00 -39.69
C CYS A 41 -24.23 -8.60 -40.33
N VAL A 42 -23.08 -7.94 -40.15
CA VAL A 42 -21.77 -8.45 -40.59
C VAL A 42 -20.80 -8.37 -39.42
N ILE A 43 -20.27 -9.53 -39.05
CA ILE A 43 -19.25 -9.69 -38.02
C ILE A 43 -17.97 -10.16 -38.70
N VAL A 44 -16.86 -9.46 -38.48
CA VAL A 44 -15.55 -9.80 -39.00
C VAL A 44 -14.73 -10.38 -37.86
N LEU A 45 -14.20 -11.58 -38.08
CA LEU A 45 -13.19 -12.19 -37.24
C LEU A 45 -11.83 -12.03 -37.93
N ASP A 46 -10.87 -11.46 -37.22
CA ASP A 46 -9.53 -11.18 -37.72
C ASP A 46 -8.49 -11.82 -36.81
N HIS A 47 -7.41 -12.31 -37.40
CA HIS A 47 -6.28 -12.90 -36.68
C HIS A 47 -5.01 -12.20 -37.14
N ARG A 48 -4.39 -11.45 -36.23
CA ARG A 48 -3.16 -10.71 -36.49
C ARG A 48 -2.02 -11.30 -35.68
N VAL A 49 -0.87 -11.44 -36.33
CA VAL A 49 0.39 -11.77 -35.67
C VAL A 49 1.29 -10.54 -35.79
N ILE A 50 1.50 -9.85 -34.68
CA ILE A 50 2.41 -8.70 -34.57
C ILE A 50 3.50 -9.11 -33.60
N GLU A 51 4.77 -8.97 -33.99
CA GLU A 51 5.92 -9.29 -33.12
C GLU A 51 5.82 -10.69 -32.46
N GLN A 52 5.40 -11.70 -33.24
CA GLN A 52 5.15 -13.09 -32.79
C GLN A 52 3.99 -13.28 -31.82
N VAL A 53 3.29 -12.20 -31.43
CA VAL A 53 2.08 -12.26 -30.61
C VAL A 53 0.84 -12.40 -31.50
N SER A 54 0.17 -13.54 -31.37
CA SER A 54 -1.06 -13.86 -32.07
C SER A 54 -2.29 -13.33 -31.32
N THR A 55 -3.01 -12.39 -31.92
CA THR A 55 -4.24 -11.80 -31.35
C THR A 55 -5.44 -12.02 -32.27
N ARG A 56 -6.54 -12.56 -31.72
CA ARG A 56 -7.83 -12.69 -32.42
C ARG A 56 -8.75 -11.53 -32.07
N ARG A 57 -9.41 -10.95 -33.06
CA ARG A 57 -10.26 -9.75 -32.92
C ARG A 57 -11.60 -9.97 -33.61
N LEU A 58 -12.65 -9.43 -33.02
CA LEU A 58 -14.03 -9.44 -33.51
C LEU A 58 -14.47 -8.00 -33.72
N ARG A 59 -15.05 -7.69 -34.87
CA ARG A 59 -15.63 -6.37 -35.15
C ARG A 59 -17.00 -6.51 -35.78
N ILE A 60 -17.97 -5.74 -35.31
CA ILE A 60 -19.26 -5.61 -35.97
C ILE A 60 -19.14 -4.49 -37.01
N VAL A 61 -19.22 -4.84 -38.29
CA VAL A 61 -19.11 -3.88 -39.41
C VAL A 61 -20.44 -3.17 -39.64
N LYS A 62 -21.53 -3.91 -39.49
CA LYS A 62 -22.88 -3.36 -39.55
C LYS A 62 -23.87 -4.20 -38.76
N TYR A 63 -24.93 -3.54 -38.31
CA TYR A 63 -26.11 -4.15 -37.76
C TYR A 63 -27.31 -3.29 -38.15
N ARG A 64 -28.05 -3.69 -39.19
CA ARG A 64 -29.22 -2.92 -39.64
C ARG A 64 -30.29 -2.90 -38.54
N GLY A 65 -30.78 -1.72 -38.18
CA GLY A 65 -31.83 -1.55 -37.18
C GLY A 65 -31.38 -1.55 -35.72
N SER A 66 -30.07 -1.66 -35.43
CA SER A 66 -29.54 -1.57 -34.07
C SER A 66 -28.24 -0.78 -34.00
N THR A 67 -28.01 -0.09 -32.88
CA THR A 67 -26.68 0.42 -32.53
C THR A 67 -25.75 -0.74 -32.20
N HIS A 68 -24.46 -0.56 -32.47
CA HIS A 68 -23.41 -1.55 -32.21
C HIS A 68 -22.07 -0.84 -32.00
N GLY A 69 -21.14 -1.52 -31.32
CA GLY A 69 -19.77 -1.02 -31.16
C GLY A 69 -19.00 -1.09 -32.48
N THR A 70 -18.32 0.01 -32.83
CA THR A 70 -17.55 0.13 -34.09
C THR A 70 -16.11 -0.34 -33.98
N ASN A 71 -15.62 -0.58 -32.77
CA ASN A 71 -14.22 -0.93 -32.50
C ASN A 71 -13.94 -2.42 -32.73
N GLU A 72 -12.66 -2.76 -32.83
CA GLU A 72 -12.20 -4.16 -32.79
C GLU A 72 -12.12 -4.62 -31.34
N TYR A 73 -12.74 -5.75 -31.04
CA TYR A 73 -12.77 -6.35 -29.70
C TYR A 73 -11.95 -7.64 -29.71
N PRO A 74 -10.90 -7.74 -28.88
CA PRO A 74 -10.15 -8.98 -28.75
C PRO A 74 -11.03 -10.07 -28.12
N PHE A 75 -10.84 -11.31 -28.58
CA PHE A 75 -11.57 -12.45 -28.08
C PHE A 75 -10.69 -13.69 -27.92
N LEU A 76 -11.12 -14.60 -27.06
CA LEU A 76 -10.53 -15.93 -26.90
C LEU A 76 -11.52 -17.01 -27.22
N ILE A 77 -10.98 -18.17 -27.56
CA ILE A 77 -11.71 -19.41 -27.69
C ILE A 77 -11.13 -20.35 -26.64
N ASP A 78 -11.92 -20.71 -25.65
CA ASP A 78 -11.56 -21.68 -24.61
C ASP A 78 -12.57 -22.84 -24.58
N GLU A 79 -12.52 -23.67 -23.54
CA GLU A 79 -13.44 -24.80 -23.36
C GLU A 79 -14.92 -24.38 -23.24
N GLU A 80 -15.20 -23.12 -22.86
CA GLU A 80 -16.56 -22.56 -22.78
C GLU A 80 -16.98 -21.86 -24.09
N GLY A 81 -16.10 -21.79 -25.09
CA GLY A 81 -16.35 -21.19 -26.39
C GLY A 81 -15.74 -19.79 -26.54
N ILE A 82 -16.46 -18.87 -27.20
CA ILE A 82 -15.94 -17.53 -27.54
C ILE A 82 -16.21 -16.54 -26.39
N SER A 83 -15.15 -15.95 -25.85
CA SER A 83 -15.22 -14.87 -24.85
C SER A 83 -14.68 -13.56 -25.41
N VAL A 84 -15.56 -12.55 -25.50
CA VAL A 84 -15.22 -11.19 -25.97
C VAL A 84 -15.16 -10.24 -24.78
N LEU A 85 -14.12 -9.42 -24.71
CA LEU A 85 -14.09 -8.27 -23.81
C LEU A 85 -14.72 -7.05 -24.48
N PRO A 86 -15.86 -6.53 -24.00
CA PRO A 86 -16.23 -5.18 -24.35
C PRO A 86 -15.15 -4.22 -23.84
N ILE A 87 -14.88 -3.16 -24.61
CA ILE A 87 -14.23 -1.97 -24.04
C ILE A 87 -15.21 -1.48 -22.98
N THR A 88 -14.75 -1.42 -21.73
CA THR A 88 -15.55 -1.02 -20.57
C THR A 88 -16.35 0.24 -20.88
N SER A 89 -17.60 0.26 -20.44
CA SER A 89 -18.54 1.35 -20.67
C SER A 89 -17.90 2.70 -20.36
N LEU A 90 -18.02 3.66 -21.28
CA LEU A 90 -17.54 5.06 -21.17
C LEU A 90 -18.15 5.85 -19.99
N ARG A 91 -18.84 5.21 -19.05
CA ARG A 91 -19.49 5.85 -17.92
C ARG A 91 -18.61 5.71 -16.69
N LEU A 92 -18.34 6.86 -16.06
CA LEU A 92 -17.58 7.01 -14.82
C LEU A 92 -18.55 7.19 -13.64
N ASP A 93 -19.58 6.34 -13.56
CA ASP A 93 -20.68 6.39 -12.58
C ASP A 93 -20.55 5.32 -11.48
N ASN A 94 -19.31 4.88 -11.18
CA ASN A 94 -19.05 3.83 -10.20
C ASN A 94 -19.41 4.28 -8.78
N ASP A 95 -20.17 3.46 -8.06
CA ASP A 95 -20.35 3.61 -6.62
C ASP A 95 -18.99 3.48 -5.90
N VAL A 96 -18.71 4.43 -5.00
CA VAL A 96 -17.46 4.45 -4.23
C VAL A 96 -17.71 4.02 -2.79
N SER A 97 -16.82 3.19 -2.25
CA SER A 97 -16.84 2.80 -0.84
C SER A 97 -16.01 3.76 0.02
N SER A 98 -16.50 4.07 1.22
CA SER A 98 -15.73 4.77 2.26
C SER A 98 -15.07 3.80 3.25
N GLU A 99 -15.21 2.49 3.05
CA GLU A 99 -14.58 1.48 3.89
C GLU A 99 -13.05 1.51 3.72
N ILE A 100 -12.33 1.43 4.83
CA ILE A 100 -10.86 1.42 4.85
C ILE A 100 -10.35 -0.03 4.88
N VAL A 101 -9.40 -0.30 4.00
CA VAL A 101 -8.68 -1.55 3.88
C VAL A 101 -7.25 -1.33 4.37
N SER A 102 -6.85 -2.14 5.35
CA SER A 102 -5.48 -2.17 5.88
C SER A 102 -4.50 -2.64 4.81
N THR A 103 -3.31 -2.03 4.80
CA THR A 103 -2.17 -2.43 3.96
C THR A 103 -1.60 -3.78 4.38
N GLY A 104 -1.85 -4.22 5.62
CA GLY A 104 -1.28 -5.41 6.24
C GLY A 104 0.17 -5.24 6.71
N VAL A 105 0.86 -4.18 6.28
CA VAL A 105 2.26 -3.93 6.65
C VAL A 105 2.32 -3.20 8.00
N PRO A 106 2.99 -3.76 9.03
CA PRO A 106 3.09 -3.12 10.33
C PRO A 106 3.65 -1.70 10.26
N GLY A 107 2.91 -0.72 10.80
CA GLY A 107 3.29 0.69 10.83
C GLY A 107 3.07 1.48 9.54
N LEU A 108 2.67 0.83 8.43
CA LEU A 108 2.36 1.52 7.18
C LEU A 108 0.95 2.13 7.22
N ASP A 109 0.00 1.46 7.88
CA ASP A 109 -1.35 2.00 8.09
C ASP A 109 -1.32 3.32 8.85
N ASP A 110 -0.41 3.48 9.82
CA ASP A 110 -0.22 4.72 10.59
C ASP A 110 0.25 5.91 9.73
N MET A 111 0.78 5.63 8.53
CA MET A 111 1.13 6.67 7.57
C MET A 111 -0.09 7.22 6.82
N PHE A 112 -1.25 6.57 6.91
CA PHE A 112 -2.52 7.07 6.41
C PHE A 112 -3.34 7.64 7.56
N GLN A 113 -3.91 8.84 7.41
CA GLN A 113 -4.76 9.42 8.48
C GLN A 113 -5.97 8.54 8.81
N ALA A 114 -6.45 7.77 7.84
CA ALA A 114 -7.57 6.84 8.00
C ALA A 114 -7.16 5.41 8.40
N GLY A 115 -5.85 5.10 8.49
CA GLY A 115 -5.36 3.76 8.83
C GLY A 115 -5.33 2.75 7.66
N GLY A 116 -5.31 3.21 6.41
CA GLY A 116 -5.26 2.36 5.21
C GLY A 116 -5.76 3.09 3.97
N PHE A 117 -6.12 2.34 2.92
CA PHE A 117 -6.69 2.87 1.66
C PHE A 117 -8.15 2.46 1.46
N TYR A 118 -8.90 3.17 0.61
CA TYR A 118 -10.32 2.87 0.37
C TYR A 118 -10.53 1.52 -0.34
N ARG A 119 -11.59 0.80 0.06
CA ARG A 119 -12.07 -0.39 -0.65
C ARG A 119 -12.48 -0.04 -2.08
N GLY A 120 -12.16 -0.93 -3.03
CA GLY A 120 -12.36 -0.67 -4.46
C GLY A 120 -11.35 0.34 -5.05
N GLY A 121 -10.42 0.83 -4.23
CA GLY A 121 -9.34 1.70 -4.64
C GLY A 121 -8.21 0.94 -5.34
N ASN A 122 -7.43 1.68 -6.13
CA ASN A 122 -6.25 1.18 -6.81
C ASN A 122 -5.00 1.71 -6.12
N VAL A 123 -4.10 0.82 -5.77
CA VAL A 123 -2.86 1.09 -5.04
C VAL A 123 -1.67 0.70 -5.91
N LEU A 124 -0.67 1.56 -6.03
CA LEU A 124 0.59 1.26 -6.69
C LEU A 124 1.73 1.27 -5.67
N VAL A 125 2.54 0.22 -5.69
CA VAL A 125 3.80 0.12 -4.96
C VAL A 125 4.95 0.12 -5.96
N SER A 126 5.68 1.22 -6.06
CA SER A 126 6.77 1.36 -7.03
C SER A 126 8.15 1.42 -6.36
N GLY A 127 9.21 1.15 -7.14
CA GLY A 127 10.58 1.15 -6.62
C GLY A 127 11.55 0.29 -7.40
N THR A 128 12.84 0.45 -7.12
CA THR A 128 13.95 -0.31 -7.74
C THR A 128 13.92 -1.80 -7.40
N ALA A 129 14.66 -2.63 -8.15
CA ALA A 129 14.76 -4.06 -7.85
C ALA A 129 15.32 -4.29 -6.43
N GLY A 130 14.73 -5.24 -5.70
CA GLY A 130 15.18 -5.58 -4.35
C GLY A 130 14.68 -4.68 -3.21
N THR A 131 13.78 -3.72 -3.46
CA THR A 131 13.19 -2.83 -2.43
C THR A 131 11.94 -3.38 -1.73
N ALA A 132 11.67 -4.69 -1.85
CA ALA A 132 10.59 -5.39 -1.13
C ALA A 132 9.14 -5.15 -1.60
N LYS A 133 8.93 -4.73 -2.86
CA LYS A 133 7.58 -4.57 -3.46
C LYS A 133 6.72 -5.84 -3.36
N THR A 134 7.23 -6.98 -3.83
CA THR A 134 6.58 -8.30 -3.73
C THR A 134 6.28 -8.68 -2.29
N THR A 135 7.16 -8.31 -1.36
CA THR A 135 6.94 -8.54 0.07
C THR A 135 5.73 -7.74 0.57
N ILE A 136 5.66 -6.44 0.26
CA ILE A 136 4.51 -5.57 0.60
C ILE A 136 3.21 -6.12 -0.02
N ALA A 137 3.27 -6.55 -1.28
CA ALA A 137 2.13 -7.17 -1.96
C ALA A 137 1.64 -8.44 -1.24
N CYS A 138 2.57 -9.28 -0.79
CA CYS A 138 2.23 -10.48 -0.02
C CYS A 138 1.72 -10.18 1.40
N TYR A 139 2.18 -9.11 2.06
CA TYR A 139 1.59 -8.63 3.32
C TYR A 139 0.12 -8.26 3.14
N PHE A 140 -0.17 -7.53 2.07
CA PHE A 140 -1.54 -7.17 1.74
C PHE A 140 -2.38 -8.42 1.46
N ALA A 141 -1.86 -9.38 0.69
CA ALA A 141 -2.55 -10.66 0.44
C ALA A 141 -2.87 -11.43 1.72
N ASP A 142 -1.90 -11.57 2.63
CA ASP A 142 -2.07 -12.26 3.91
C ASP A 142 -3.10 -11.58 4.80
N GLU A 143 -3.09 -10.25 4.85
CA GLU A 143 -4.04 -9.46 5.65
C GLU A 143 -5.49 -9.63 5.18
N GLN A 144 -5.72 -9.57 3.86
CA GLN A 144 -7.08 -9.80 3.32
C GLN A 144 -7.53 -11.24 3.59
N CYS A 145 -6.66 -12.23 3.39
CA CYS A 145 -7.01 -13.62 3.65
C CYS A 145 -7.27 -13.90 5.14
N LYS A 146 -6.58 -13.22 6.07
CA LYS A 146 -6.88 -13.29 7.51
C LYS A 146 -8.29 -12.81 7.85
N LYS A 147 -8.81 -11.84 7.08
CA LYS A 147 -10.19 -11.34 7.19
C LYS A 147 -11.21 -12.22 6.47
N ASN A 148 -10.82 -13.42 6.02
CA ASN A 148 -11.62 -14.33 5.19
C ASN A 148 -12.05 -13.72 3.85
N GLU A 149 -11.29 -12.73 3.37
CA GLU A 149 -11.49 -12.17 2.05
C GLU A 149 -10.76 -12.97 0.98
N LYS A 150 -11.37 -13.04 -0.20
CA LYS A 150 -10.83 -13.78 -1.34
C LYS A 150 -9.88 -12.90 -2.14
N THR A 151 -8.66 -13.39 -2.32
CA THR A 151 -7.58 -12.67 -2.99
C THR A 151 -7.05 -13.44 -4.19
N ILE A 152 -6.92 -12.77 -5.34
CA ILE A 152 -6.16 -13.27 -6.48
C ILE A 152 -4.80 -12.58 -6.52
N TYR A 153 -3.73 -13.36 -6.66
CA TYR A 153 -2.38 -12.85 -6.87
C TYR A 153 -1.89 -13.25 -8.26
N PHE A 154 -1.69 -12.25 -9.13
CA PHE A 154 -1.16 -12.44 -10.48
C PHE A 154 0.35 -12.16 -10.47
N ALA A 155 1.15 -13.23 -10.54
CA ALA A 155 2.60 -13.16 -10.48
C ALA A 155 3.22 -13.27 -11.88
N PHE A 156 4.02 -12.28 -12.28
CA PHE A 156 4.72 -12.29 -13.57
C PHE A 156 6.19 -12.73 -13.47
N GLU A 157 6.78 -12.70 -12.28
CA GLU A 157 8.20 -13.03 -12.07
C GLU A 157 8.41 -14.36 -11.35
N GLU A 158 7.65 -14.59 -10.28
CA GLU A 158 7.89 -15.70 -9.37
C GLU A 158 6.81 -16.78 -9.48
N SER A 159 7.23 -18.05 -9.33
CA SER A 159 6.27 -19.17 -9.23
C SER A 159 5.53 -19.16 -7.90
N PRO A 160 4.32 -19.73 -7.80
CA PRO A 160 3.55 -19.77 -6.55
C PRO A 160 4.32 -20.42 -5.40
N GLN A 161 5.04 -21.52 -5.68
CA GLN A 161 5.83 -22.25 -4.69
C GLN A 161 7.01 -21.40 -4.19
N GLN A 162 7.64 -20.62 -5.09
CA GLN A 162 8.72 -19.72 -4.73
C GLN A 162 8.22 -18.58 -3.85
N LEU A 163 7.09 -17.95 -4.19
CA LEU A 163 6.46 -16.91 -3.37
C LEU A 163 6.14 -17.43 -1.96
N VAL A 164 5.48 -18.59 -1.86
CA VAL A 164 5.14 -19.20 -0.56
C VAL A 164 6.40 -19.48 0.27
N ARG A 165 7.47 -20.01 -0.35
CA ARG A 165 8.74 -20.27 0.34
C ARG A 165 9.39 -18.97 0.85
N ASN A 166 9.46 -17.95 0.00
CA ASN A 166 10.11 -16.68 0.31
C ASN A 166 9.35 -15.91 1.41
N MET A 167 8.01 -15.97 1.40
CA MET A 167 7.22 -15.34 2.46
C MET A 167 7.30 -16.11 3.78
N LYS A 168 7.41 -17.45 3.72
CA LYS A 168 7.56 -18.27 4.91
C LYS A 168 8.86 -17.98 5.67
N SER A 169 9.94 -17.59 4.99
CA SER A 169 11.22 -17.26 5.65
C SER A 169 11.18 -15.98 6.48
N ILE A 170 10.17 -15.13 6.26
CA ILE A 170 9.94 -13.88 7.01
C ILE A 170 8.68 -13.95 7.88
N GLY A 171 8.18 -15.16 8.17
CA GLY A 171 7.08 -15.39 9.11
C GLY A 171 5.67 -15.35 8.52
N ILE A 172 5.51 -15.25 7.20
CA ILE A 172 4.19 -15.24 6.53
C ILE A 172 3.93 -16.55 5.82
N ASP A 173 2.94 -17.31 6.29
CA ASP A 173 2.51 -18.56 5.64
C ASP A 173 1.34 -18.30 4.69
N LEU A 174 1.65 -17.97 3.43
CA LEU A 174 0.64 -17.87 2.36
C LEU A 174 0.02 -19.24 2.00
N GLY A 175 0.74 -20.33 2.23
CA GLY A 175 0.29 -21.68 1.90
C GLY A 175 -0.99 -22.09 2.62
N ARG A 176 -1.19 -21.59 3.85
CA ARG A 176 -2.43 -21.82 4.61
C ARG A 176 -3.67 -21.24 3.92
N HIS A 177 -3.54 -20.10 3.25
CA HIS A 177 -4.65 -19.39 2.61
C HIS A 177 -5.03 -20.04 1.29
N ILE A 178 -4.04 -20.57 0.57
CA ILE A 178 -4.26 -21.39 -0.64
C ILE A 178 -5.05 -22.65 -0.26
N LYS A 179 -4.64 -23.36 0.80
CA LYS A 179 -5.35 -24.58 1.27
C LYS A 179 -6.78 -24.30 1.72
N LYS A 180 -7.05 -23.11 2.26
CA LYS A 180 -8.40 -22.65 2.64
C LYS A 180 -9.25 -22.17 1.45
N GLY A 181 -8.68 -22.07 0.26
CA GLY A 181 -9.37 -21.53 -0.92
C GLY A 181 -9.61 -20.02 -0.87
N LEU A 182 -8.88 -19.29 -0.02
CA LEU A 182 -8.97 -17.83 0.11
C LEU A 182 -7.97 -17.09 -0.79
N LEU A 183 -6.86 -17.74 -1.13
CA LEU A 183 -5.82 -17.18 -2.00
C LEU A 183 -5.64 -18.04 -3.24
N GLN A 184 -5.76 -17.42 -4.42
CA GLN A 184 -5.40 -18.05 -5.69
C GLN A 184 -4.20 -17.30 -6.31
N ILE A 185 -3.08 -17.99 -6.46
CA ILE A 185 -1.88 -17.44 -7.12
C ILE A 185 -1.84 -17.97 -8.54
N HIS A 186 -1.89 -17.08 -9.52
CA HIS A 186 -1.72 -17.39 -10.93
C HIS A 186 -0.39 -16.82 -11.41
N SER A 187 0.50 -17.69 -11.88
CA SER A 187 1.76 -17.28 -12.48
C SER A 187 1.73 -17.48 -13.98
N SER A 188 1.95 -16.41 -14.75
CA SER A 188 2.13 -16.49 -16.19
C SER A 188 3.26 -15.57 -16.59
N ARG A 189 4.15 -16.03 -17.48
CA ARG A 189 5.13 -15.13 -18.08
C ARG A 189 4.41 -14.18 -19.04
N PRO A 190 4.73 -12.88 -19.04
CA PRO A 190 4.14 -11.92 -19.97
C PRO A 190 4.33 -12.30 -21.44
N SER A 191 5.48 -12.90 -21.79
CA SER A 191 5.81 -13.26 -23.17
C SER A 191 4.97 -14.40 -23.75
N LEU A 192 4.27 -15.17 -22.91
CA LEU A 192 3.45 -16.30 -23.38
C LEU A 192 2.12 -15.83 -23.98
N ASN A 193 1.61 -14.68 -23.56
CA ASN A 193 0.27 -14.22 -23.85
C ASN A 193 0.28 -12.75 -24.25
N GLY A 194 -0.45 -12.36 -25.29
CA GLY A 194 -0.67 -10.94 -25.57
C GLY A 194 -1.39 -10.24 -24.41
N LEU A 195 -1.23 -8.91 -24.29
CA LEU A 195 -1.84 -8.09 -23.23
C LEU A 195 -3.34 -8.36 -23.04
N GLU A 196 -4.07 -8.58 -24.13
CA GLU A 196 -5.50 -8.86 -24.12
C GLU A 196 -5.86 -10.24 -23.54
N LEU A 197 -5.02 -11.24 -23.76
CA LEU A 197 -5.22 -12.58 -23.20
C LEU A 197 -5.00 -12.58 -21.69
N HIS A 198 -4.08 -11.75 -21.18
CA HIS A 198 -3.97 -11.51 -19.75
C HIS A 198 -5.26 -10.91 -19.16
N LEU A 199 -5.80 -9.86 -19.78
CA LEU A 199 -7.04 -9.22 -19.33
C LEU A 199 -8.24 -10.18 -19.33
N LEU A 200 -8.35 -11.03 -20.37
CA LEU A 200 -9.41 -12.04 -20.45
C LEU A 200 -9.28 -13.13 -19.40
N THR A 201 -8.07 -13.66 -19.18
CA THR A 201 -7.79 -14.63 -18.13
C THR A 201 -8.18 -14.07 -16.77
N LEU A 202 -7.79 -12.82 -16.49
CA LEU A 202 -8.08 -12.13 -15.23
C LEU A 202 -9.59 -11.95 -15.04
N ARG A 203 -10.33 -11.55 -16.09
CA ARG A 203 -11.80 -11.47 -16.05
C ARG A 203 -12.46 -12.81 -15.77
N LYS A 204 -11.99 -13.91 -16.38
CA LYS A 204 -12.51 -15.26 -16.14
C LYS A 204 -12.31 -15.67 -14.68
N MET A 205 -11.10 -15.47 -14.15
CA MET A 205 -10.80 -15.74 -12.75
C MET A 205 -11.65 -14.90 -11.78
N ILE A 206 -11.88 -13.61 -12.08
CA ILE A 206 -12.77 -12.77 -11.27
C ILE A 206 -14.19 -13.34 -11.22
N LYS A 207 -14.72 -13.75 -12.38
CA LYS A 207 -16.08 -14.30 -12.49
C LYS A 207 -16.25 -15.60 -11.69
N GLU A 208 -15.26 -16.49 -11.73
CA GLU A 208 -15.27 -17.79 -11.06
C GLU A 208 -14.99 -17.68 -9.56
N PHE A 209 -13.90 -16.98 -9.21
CA PHE A 209 -13.41 -16.93 -7.84
C PHE A 209 -14.16 -15.91 -6.97
N LYS A 210 -14.68 -14.83 -7.59
CA LYS A 210 -15.33 -13.68 -6.93
C LYS A 210 -14.45 -13.07 -5.82
N PRO A 211 -13.25 -12.56 -6.17
CA PRO A 211 -12.36 -11.92 -5.20
C PRO A 211 -12.92 -10.57 -4.74
N THR A 212 -12.50 -10.15 -3.55
CA THR A 212 -12.60 -8.75 -3.11
C THR A 212 -11.28 -8.00 -3.34
N THR A 213 -10.18 -8.73 -3.55
CA THR A 213 -8.84 -8.18 -3.71
C THR A 213 -8.09 -8.82 -4.87
N ILE A 214 -7.39 -8.00 -5.65
CA ILE A 214 -6.48 -8.44 -6.71
C ILE A 214 -5.12 -7.79 -6.54
N ILE A 215 -4.07 -8.58 -6.73
CA ILE A 215 -2.68 -8.14 -6.71
C ILE A 215 -2.04 -8.48 -8.05
N ILE A 216 -1.30 -7.54 -8.63
CA ILE A 216 -0.56 -7.74 -9.88
C ILE A 216 0.90 -7.35 -9.69
N ASP A 217 1.80 -8.33 -9.81
CA ASP A 217 3.20 -8.20 -9.41
C ASP A 217 4.19 -8.76 -10.47
N PRO A 218 4.96 -7.91 -11.18
CA PRO A 218 4.77 -6.47 -11.40
C PRO A 218 4.12 -6.12 -12.74
N ILE A 219 3.44 -4.97 -12.79
CA ILE A 219 2.86 -4.42 -14.02
C ILE A 219 3.91 -3.97 -15.04
N SER A 220 5.12 -3.65 -14.57
CA SER A 220 6.24 -3.26 -15.44
C SER A 220 6.61 -4.35 -16.45
N ASN A 221 6.30 -5.61 -16.15
CA ASN A 221 6.56 -6.73 -17.04
C ASN A 221 5.54 -6.85 -18.17
N LEU A 222 4.42 -6.13 -18.11
CA LEU A 222 3.50 -5.98 -19.24
C LEU A 222 4.03 -4.96 -20.25
N ILE A 223 4.82 -3.98 -19.80
CA ILE A 223 5.44 -2.94 -20.64
C ILE A 223 6.49 -3.53 -21.58
N SER A 224 7.11 -4.65 -21.22
CA SER A 224 8.07 -5.32 -22.11
C SER A 224 7.42 -6.09 -23.27
N VAL A 225 6.09 -6.26 -23.28
CA VAL A 225 5.36 -7.09 -24.27
C VAL A 225 4.55 -6.25 -25.27
N GLY A 226 4.30 -4.98 -24.99
CA GLY A 226 3.55 -4.12 -25.90
C GLY A 226 3.96 -2.66 -25.78
N SER A 227 3.39 -1.82 -26.64
CA SER A 227 3.64 -0.38 -26.57
C SER A 227 3.06 0.22 -25.29
N GLU A 228 3.64 1.32 -24.81
CA GLU A 228 3.17 2.02 -23.61
C GLU A 228 1.69 2.42 -23.71
N GLN A 229 1.24 2.82 -24.90
CA GLN A 229 -0.16 3.18 -25.15
C GLN A 229 -1.11 1.97 -25.04
N GLU A 230 -0.71 0.80 -25.54
CA GLU A 230 -1.49 -0.43 -25.43
C GLU A 230 -1.59 -0.89 -23.97
N VAL A 231 -0.48 -0.84 -23.23
CA VAL A 231 -0.47 -1.20 -21.80
C VAL A 231 -1.33 -0.23 -21.01
N ARG A 232 -1.22 1.08 -21.26
CA ARG A 232 -2.07 2.09 -20.62
C ARG A 232 -3.55 1.83 -20.91
N SER A 233 -3.90 1.56 -22.16
CA SER A 233 -5.28 1.23 -22.56
C SER A 233 -5.80 -0.03 -21.85
N MET A 234 -4.97 -1.07 -21.76
CA MET A 234 -5.30 -2.30 -21.04
C MET A 234 -5.50 -2.03 -19.54
N LEU A 235 -4.62 -1.26 -18.91
CA LEU A 235 -4.70 -0.91 -17.49
C LEU A 235 -5.94 -0.06 -17.18
N VAL A 236 -6.32 0.88 -18.03
CA VAL A 236 -7.58 1.64 -17.88
C VAL A 236 -8.77 0.68 -17.84
N ARG A 237 -8.86 -0.23 -18.83
CA ARG A 237 -9.95 -1.22 -18.90
C ARG A 237 -9.96 -2.17 -17.70
N LEU A 238 -8.78 -2.57 -17.24
CA LEU A 238 -8.63 -3.39 -16.05
C LEU A 238 -9.12 -2.64 -14.81
N ILE A 239 -8.61 -1.44 -14.56
CA ILE A 239 -8.99 -0.61 -13.40
C ILE A 239 -10.49 -0.33 -13.39
N ASP A 240 -11.07 0.02 -14.54
CA ASP A 240 -12.52 0.24 -14.67
C ASP A 240 -13.30 -1.02 -14.31
N MET A 241 -12.88 -2.19 -14.82
CA MET A 241 -13.51 -3.46 -14.48
C MET A 241 -13.40 -3.77 -12.98
N LEU A 242 -12.26 -3.49 -12.33
CA LEU A 242 -12.09 -3.73 -10.89
C LEU A 242 -12.96 -2.78 -10.07
N LYS A 243 -13.01 -1.49 -10.43
CA LYS A 243 -13.89 -0.50 -9.78
C LYS A 243 -15.36 -0.87 -9.89
N LEU A 244 -15.83 -1.30 -11.07
CA LEU A 244 -17.21 -1.74 -11.28
C LEU A 244 -17.62 -2.93 -10.40
N ASN A 245 -16.65 -3.76 -9.98
CA ASN A 245 -16.89 -4.89 -9.10
C ASN A 245 -16.53 -4.59 -7.63
N ASN A 246 -16.20 -3.34 -7.29
CA ASN A 246 -15.73 -2.92 -5.97
C ASN A 246 -14.54 -3.76 -5.44
N ILE A 247 -13.64 -4.13 -6.34
CA ILE A 247 -12.46 -4.94 -6.05
C ILE A 247 -11.28 -4.02 -5.75
N THR A 248 -10.64 -4.21 -4.59
CA THR A 248 -9.43 -3.46 -4.23
C THR A 248 -8.23 -4.03 -4.97
N ALA A 249 -7.47 -3.17 -5.64
CA ALA A 249 -6.37 -3.58 -6.51
C ALA A 249 -5.03 -3.05 -6.00
N MET A 250 -4.01 -3.91 -5.93
CA MET A 250 -2.62 -3.51 -5.71
C MET A 250 -1.76 -3.91 -6.89
N PHE A 251 -1.04 -2.93 -7.44
CA PHE A 251 -0.10 -3.09 -8.54
C PHE A 251 1.31 -2.83 -8.02
N THR A 252 2.30 -3.58 -8.49
CA THR A 252 3.71 -3.26 -8.23
C THR A 252 4.41 -2.84 -9.52
N SER A 253 5.32 -1.87 -9.46
CA SER A 253 6.10 -1.43 -10.62
C SER A 253 7.58 -1.37 -10.30
N LEU A 254 8.40 -1.86 -11.22
CA LEU A 254 9.86 -1.71 -11.15
C LEU A 254 10.28 -0.39 -11.77
N ASN A 255 11.06 0.38 -11.03
CA ASN A 255 11.67 1.62 -11.53
C ASN A 255 13.05 1.31 -12.10
N LYS A 256 13.37 1.86 -13.27
CA LYS A 256 14.71 1.75 -13.82
C LYS A 256 15.69 2.67 -13.04
N PRO A 257 16.86 2.16 -12.61
CA PRO A 257 17.75 2.92 -11.72
C PRO A 257 18.41 4.18 -12.32
N TYR A 258 18.26 4.46 -13.62
CA TYR A 258 19.21 5.31 -14.34
C TYR A 258 18.72 6.69 -14.83
N GLU A 259 17.47 7.09 -14.56
CA GLU A 259 17.00 8.43 -14.92
C GLU A 259 16.67 9.24 -13.67
N MET A 260 17.70 9.75 -12.99
CA MET A 260 17.58 10.64 -11.83
C MET A 260 17.01 12.03 -12.18
N SER A 261 16.55 12.23 -13.42
CA SER A 261 16.09 13.52 -13.97
C SER A 261 14.75 13.45 -14.70
N ARG A 262 14.17 12.26 -14.89
CA ARG A 262 12.82 12.10 -15.42
C ARG A 262 12.12 10.98 -14.65
N PRO A 263 10.88 11.19 -14.15
CA PRO A 263 10.07 10.06 -13.72
C PRO A 263 10.00 9.03 -14.86
N ASP A 264 10.10 7.74 -14.54
CA ASP A 264 9.96 6.68 -15.53
C ASP A 264 8.62 6.92 -16.26
N LEU A 265 8.63 7.11 -17.59
CA LEU A 265 7.42 7.44 -18.36
C LEU A 265 6.29 6.42 -18.11
N ALA A 266 6.68 5.17 -17.88
CA ALA A 266 5.84 4.08 -17.41
C ALA A 266 5.11 4.39 -16.08
N GLU A 267 5.81 4.95 -15.10
CA GLU A 267 5.25 5.40 -13.81
C GLU A 267 4.31 6.59 -14.01
N GLU A 268 4.67 7.53 -14.88
CA GLU A 268 3.87 8.72 -15.15
C GLU A 268 2.54 8.37 -15.84
N SER A 269 2.59 7.48 -16.83
CA SER A 269 1.40 6.98 -17.54
C SER A 269 0.43 6.25 -16.60
N VAL A 270 0.94 5.44 -15.67
CA VAL A 270 0.13 4.62 -14.77
C VAL A 270 -0.32 5.38 -13.53
N SER A 271 0.53 6.24 -12.94
CA SER A 271 0.22 7.01 -11.71
C SER A 271 -1.02 7.91 -11.85
N SER A 272 -1.31 8.38 -13.07
CA SER A 272 -2.52 9.15 -13.37
C SER A 272 -3.82 8.37 -13.14
N LEU A 273 -3.78 7.04 -13.27
CA LEU A 273 -4.92 6.12 -13.14
C LEU A 273 -5.13 5.62 -11.71
N ILE A 274 -4.15 5.83 -10.83
CA ILE A 274 -4.11 5.22 -9.50
C ILE A 274 -4.60 6.20 -8.44
N ASP A 275 -5.25 5.65 -7.41
CA ASP A 275 -5.81 6.39 -6.28
C ASP A 275 -4.76 6.59 -5.17
N THR A 276 -3.99 5.55 -4.84
CA THR A 276 -2.91 5.58 -3.83
C THR A 276 -1.57 5.14 -4.41
N TRP A 277 -0.52 5.91 -4.20
CA TRP A 277 0.83 5.61 -4.68
C TRP A 277 1.82 5.61 -3.52
N ILE A 278 2.46 4.46 -3.32
CA ILE A 278 3.48 4.17 -2.32
C ILE A 278 4.78 3.89 -3.07
N THR A 279 5.87 4.51 -2.63
CA THR A 279 7.20 4.29 -3.23
C THR A 279 8.14 3.70 -2.19
N VAL A 280 8.85 2.64 -2.60
CA VAL A 280 9.95 2.04 -1.86
C VAL A 280 11.26 2.30 -2.58
N ARG A 281 12.23 2.89 -1.88
CA ARG A 281 13.52 3.27 -2.45
C ARG A 281 14.66 2.83 -1.57
N ASP A 282 15.82 2.66 -2.19
CA ASP A 282 17.06 2.51 -1.46
C ASP A 282 17.49 3.87 -0.89
N LEU A 283 17.92 3.85 0.36
CA LEU A 283 18.53 4.96 1.06
C LEU A 283 20.00 4.60 1.27
N GLU A 284 20.86 5.16 0.44
CA GLU A 284 22.31 4.98 0.57
C GLU A 284 22.82 5.88 1.71
N GLY A 285 23.39 5.24 2.73
CA GLY A 285 24.06 5.90 3.84
C GLY A 285 25.53 5.50 3.89
N ILE A 286 26.23 5.89 4.96
CA ILE A 286 27.65 5.59 5.16
C ILE A 286 27.86 4.06 5.21
N GLY A 287 28.25 3.48 4.07
CA GLY A 287 28.57 2.06 3.92
C GLY A 287 27.38 1.08 4.00
N GLU A 288 26.14 1.59 4.07
CA GLU A 288 24.93 0.77 4.24
C GLU A 288 23.87 1.15 3.20
N ARG A 289 23.16 0.15 2.68
CA ARG A 289 21.99 0.32 1.81
C ARG A 289 20.75 0.00 2.62
N ASN A 290 20.08 1.04 3.09
CA ASN A 290 18.82 0.93 3.82
C ASN A 290 17.64 1.05 2.85
N ARG A 291 16.43 0.72 3.31
CA ARG A 291 15.21 0.86 2.51
C ARG A 291 14.28 1.87 3.15
N GLY A 292 13.78 2.79 2.34
CA GLY A 292 12.78 3.77 2.73
C GLY A 292 11.44 3.50 2.06
N ILE A 293 10.36 3.75 2.77
CA ILE A 293 8.98 3.74 2.26
C ILE A 293 8.34 5.11 2.50
N TYR A 294 7.59 5.61 1.52
CA TYR A 294 6.81 6.83 1.65
C TYR A 294 5.59 6.82 0.74
N ILE A 295 4.58 7.60 1.10
CA ILE A 295 3.35 7.76 0.32
C ILE A 295 3.50 8.99 -0.56
N VAL A 296 3.48 8.81 -1.86
CA VAL A 296 3.52 9.90 -2.85
C VAL A 296 2.17 10.60 -2.93
N LYS A 297 1.09 9.81 -2.87
CA LYS A 297 -0.27 10.28 -3.05
C LYS A 297 -1.27 9.32 -2.43
N ALA A 298 -2.32 9.85 -1.83
CA ALA A 298 -3.51 9.09 -1.47
C ALA A 298 -4.76 9.95 -1.73
N ARG A 299 -5.53 9.66 -2.78
CA ARG A 299 -6.70 10.46 -3.14
C ARG A 299 -7.79 10.31 -2.09
N GLY A 300 -8.36 11.45 -1.65
CA GLY A 300 -9.48 11.47 -0.71
C GLY A 300 -9.12 11.16 0.73
N MET A 301 -7.82 11.14 1.09
CA MET A 301 -7.35 10.96 2.46
C MET A 301 -6.04 11.71 2.69
N GLY A 302 -5.79 12.17 3.92
CA GLY A 302 -4.48 12.68 4.27
C GLY A 302 -3.49 11.55 4.53
N HIS A 303 -2.21 11.80 4.26
CA HIS A 303 -1.13 10.85 4.47
C HIS A 303 0.12 11.55 5.01
N SER A 304 1.02 10.76 5.57
CA SER A 304 2.32 11.23 6.04
C SER A 304 3.19 11.65 4.84
N ASN A 305 3.93 12.75 5.04
CA ASN A 305 4.97 13.21 4.12
C ASN A 305 6.37 12.69 4.51
N GLN A 306 6.44 11.85 5.54
CA GLN A 306 7.71 11.32 6.04
C GLN A 306 8.15 10.11 5.23
N VAL A 307 9.47 10.01 5.04
CA VAL A 307 10.11 8.79 4.55
C VAL A 307 10.49 7.96 5.78
N ARG A 308 9.89 6.77 5.92
CA ARG A 308 10.20 5.85 7.02
C ARG A 308 11.17 4.78 6.55
N GLU A 309 12.19 4.52 7.35
CA GLU A 309 13.10 3.39 7.11
C GLU A 309 12.39 2.09 7.54
N PHE A 310 12.60 1.00 6.81
CA PHE A 310 12.09 -0.31 7.23
C PHE A 310 13.15 -1.40 7.07
N VAL A 311 13.09 -2.40 7.95
CA VAL A 311 13.95 -3.59 7.94
C VAL A 311 13.12 -4.85 7.73
N ILE A 312 13.69 -5.82 7.03
CA ILE A 312 13.11 -7.15 6.87
C ILE A 312 13.87 -8.11 7.76
N THR A 313 13.17 -8.73 8.69
CA THR A 313 13.71 -9.72 9.62
C THR A 313 13.04 -11.08 9.40
N GLY A 314 13.52 -12.13 10.06
CA GLY A 314 12.85 -13.44 10.05
C GLY A 314 11.44 -13.43 10.67
N LYS A 315 11.06 -12.33 11.35
CA LYS A 315 9.72 -12.13 11.92
C LYS A 315 8.82 -11.23 11.07
N GLY A 316 9.36 -10.63 10.01
CA GLY A 316 8.60 -9.76 9.12
C GLY A 316 9.23 -8.40 8.85
N ILE A 317 8.43 -7.50 8.28
CA ILE A 317 8.76 -6.09 8.06
C ILE A 317 8.52 -5.31 9.36
N GLU A 318 9.48 -4.46 9.71
CA GLU A 318 9.37 -3.50 10.80
C GLU A 318 9.69 -2.10 10.26
N LEU A 319 8.70 -1.19 10.33
CA LEU A 319 8.89 0.24 10.05
C LEU A 319 9.46 0.92 11.28
N LEU A 320 10.52 1.68 11.08
CA LEU A 320 11.31 2.30 12.12
C LEU A 320 10.92 3.76 12.29
N ASP A 321 11.07 4.27 13.51
CA ASP A 321 10.81 5.68 13.79
C ASP A 321 11.80 6.60 13.09
N VAL A 322 11.27 7.73 12.62
CA VAL A 322 12.06 8.75 11.92
C VAL A 322 12.87 9.50 12.96
N GLU A 323 14.18 9.51 12.78
CA GLU A 323 15.08 10.27 13.64
C GLU A 323 15.71 11.43 12.88
N LEU A 324 15.52 12.63 13.41
CA LEU A 324 16.07 13.85 12.83
C LEU A 324 17.48 14.09 13.37
N GLY A 325 18.40 14.33 12.45
CA GLY A 325 19.74 14.84 12.69
C GLY A 325 19.90 16.26 12.12
N PRO A 326 21.09 16.87 12.30
CA PRO A 326 21.35 18.25 11.90
C PRO A 326 21.24 18.50 10.38
N GLU A 327 21.49 17.48 9.54
CA GLU A 327 21.43 17.59 8.07
C GLU A 327 20.21 16.88 7.44
N GLY A 328 19.26 16.40 8.26
CA GLY A 328 18.06 15.71 7.77
C GLY A 328 17.75 14.40 8.49
N ILE A 329 17.06 13.49 7.80
CA ILE A 329 16.64 12.19 8.37
C ILE A 329 17.85 11.25 8.48
N LEU A 330 18.11 10.72 9.67
CA LEU A 330 19.15 9.74 9.93
C LEU A 330 18.64 8.32 9.71
N THR A 331 19.43 7.49 9.04
CA THR A 331 19.11 6.07 8.77
C THR A 331 20.26 5.15 9.20
N GLY A 332 19.98 3.86 9.37
CA GLY A 332 20.99 2.82 9.65
C GLY A 332 21.94 3.14 10.81
N ALA A 333 23.25 3.00 10.57
CA ALA A 333 24.31 3.26 11.54
C ALA A 333 24.29 4.71 12.09
N ALA A 334 23.96 5.71 11.27
CA ALA A 334 23.89 7.11 11.70
C ALA A 334 22.78 7.32 12.73
N ARG A 335 21.61 6.68 12.52
CA ARG A 335 20.51 6.66 13.48
C ARG A 335 20.94 6.01 14.80
N LYS A 336 21.50 4.79 14.74
CA LYS A 336 21.96 4.06 15.94
C LYS A 336 22.97 4.87 16.76
N SER A 337 23.92 5.53 16.10
CA SER A 337 24.90 6.40 16.75
C SER A 337 24.24 7.58 17.47
N ASN A 338 23.23 8.20 16.86
CA ASN A 338 22.49 9.30 17.48
C ASN A 338 21.65 8.85 18.68
N GLN A 339 20.99 7.68 18.58
CA GLN A 339 20.25 7.09 19.70
C GLN A 339 21.16 6.80 20.89
N MET A 340 22.33 6.20 20.64
CA MET A 340 23.32 5.95 21.70
C MET A 340 23.81 7.27 22.33
N LYS A 341 24.06 8.31 21.53
CA LYS A 341 24.44 9.64 22.05
C LYS A 341 23.34 10.26 22.92
N LYS A 342 22.08 10.16 22.52
CA LYS A 342 20.93 10.63 23.31
C LYS A 342 20.82 9.87 24.64
N GLN A 343 20.88 8.54 24.60
CA GLN A 343 20.83 7.70 25.81
C GLN A 343 21.99 8.02 26.76
N LEU A 344 23.20 8.19 26.25
CA LEU A 344 24.36 8.60 27.06
C LEU A 344 24.16 9.99 27.68
N THR A 345 23.53 10.92 26.97
CA THR A 345 23.24 12.27 27.46
C THR A 345 22.18 12.23 28.55
N GLU A 346 21.14 11.42 28.37
CA GLU A 346 20.07 11.22 29.35
C GLU A 346 20.58 10.56 30.64
N ILE A 347 21.45 9.54 30.51
CA ILE A 347 22.13 8.91 31.66
C ILE A 347 23.02 9.92 32.39
N LYS A 348 23.77 10.78 31.65
CA LYS A 348 24.57 11.85 32.27
C LYS A 348 23.69 12.84 33.04
N LEU A 349 22.58 13.27 32.44
CA LEU A 349 21.64 14.19 33.07
C LEU A 349 21.03 13.57 34.34
N GLN A 350 20.59 12.30 34.30
CA GLN A 350 20.09 11.60 35.47
C GLN A 350 21.13 11.49 36.59
N ASN A 351 22.39 11.22 36.23
CA ASN A 351 23.48 11.16 37.20
C ASN A 351 23.78 12.54 37.83
N GLU A 352 23.70 13.62 37.06
CA GLU A 352 23.87 14.99 37.58
C GLU A 352 22.72 15.39 38.49
N LEU A 353 21.47 15.10 38.11
CA LEU A 353 20.29 15.31 38.95
C LEU A 353 20.43 14.53 40.28
N GLY A 354 20.78 13.24 40.21
CA GLY A 354 21.00 12.42 41.41
C GLY A 354 22.20 12.86 42.27
N ARG A 355 23.17 13.60 41.72
CA ARG A 355 24.23 14.27 42.51
C ARG A 355 23.69 15.52 43.18
N LYS A 356 22.89 16.33 42.48
CA LYS A 356 22.26 17.54 43.02
C LYS A 356 21.26 17.23 44.13
N ASP A 357 20.47 16.17 43.99
CA ASP A 357 19.56 15.70 45.04
C ASP A 357 20.32 15.32 46.31
N ARG A 358 21.43 14.59 46.18
CA ARG A 358 22.31 14.26 47.31
C ARG A 358 22.94 15.51 47.94
N GLU A 359 23.29 16.51 47.14
CA GLU A 359 23.82 17.79 47.65
C GLU A 359 22.76 18.57 48.42
N ILE A 360 21.53 18.64 47.91
CA ILE A 360 20.38 19.27 48.56
C ILE A 360 20.07 18.56 49.87
N GLU A 361 19.98 17.23 49.87
CA GLU A 361 19.69 16.46 51.08
C GLU A 361 20.78 16.65 52.16
N ARG A 362 22.05 16.73 51.74
CA ARG A 362 23.15 17.03 52.66
C ARG A 362 23.04 18.44 53.23
N LYS A 363 22.74 19.45 52.41
CA LYS A 363 22.52 20.83 52.87
C LYS A 363 21.33 20.94 53.80
N ARG A 364 20.24 20.24 53.49
CA ARG A 364 19.04 20.17 54.32
C ARG A 364 19.36 19.61 55.71
N LYS A 365 20.07 18.48 55.80
CA LYS A 365 20.49 17.91 57.09
C LYS A 365 21.37 18.86 57.91
N VAL A 366 22.29 19.57 57.27
CA VAL A 366 23.11 20.58 57.96
C VAL A 366 22.24 21.74 58.46
N LEU A 367 21.27 22.18 57.67
CA LEU A 367 20.37 23.28 58.03
C LEU A 367 19.42 22.89 59.18
N GLU A 368 18.89 21.66 59.17
CA GLU A 368 18.10 21.09 60.27
C GLU A 368 18.93 21.03 61.56
N ALA A 369 20.18 20.55 61.49
CA ALA A 369 21.08 20.52 62.64
C ALA A 369 21.40 21.93 63.19
N ASN A 370 21.58 22.93 62.31
CA ASN A 370 21.78 24.31 62.72
C ASN A 370 20.53 24.93 63.38
N ILE A 371 19.33 24.63 62.87
CA ILE A 371 18.07 25.07 63.49
C ILE A 371 17.94 24.47 64.89
N GLU A 372 18.29 23.20 65.06
CA GLU A 372 18.23 22.52 66.36
C GLU A 372 19.24 23.11 67.35
N ALA A 373 20.47 23.39 66.90
CA ALA A 373 21.47 24.09 67.72
C ALA A 373 21.00 25.47 68.17
N LEU A 374 20.44 26.28 67.26
CA LEU A 374 19.91 27.61 67.57
C LEU A 374 18.70 27.55 68.54
N LYS A 375 17.85 26.53 68.43
CA LYS A 375 16.75 26.31 69.38
C LYS A 375 17.26 26.02 70.78
N ASN A 376 18.28 25.15 70.91
CA ASN A 376 18.88 24.84 72.20
C ASN A 376 19.54 26.08 72.83
N GLU A 377 20.21 26.90 72.02
CA GLU A 377 20.80 28.16 72.48
C GLU A 377 19.70 29.14 72.98
N PHE A 378 18.58 29.23 72.26
CA PHE A 378 17.44 30.06 72.67
C PHE A 378 16.78 29.56 73.97
N GLU A 379 16.63 28.24 74.13
CA GLU A 379 16.13 27.64 75.38
C GLU A 379 17.03 27.96 76.57
N SER A 380 18.36 27.83 76.40
CA SER A 380 19.33 28.19 77.45
C SER A 380 19.20 29.65 77.89
N VAL A 381 19.08 30.58 76.94
CA VAL A 381 18.90 32.01 77.26
C VAL A 381 17.55 32.27 77.92
N ALA A 382 16.49 31.56 77.52
CA ALA A 382 15.18 31.67 78.16
C ALA A 382 15.18 31.14 79.60
N GLU A 383 15.88 30.03 79.87
CA GLU A 383 16.08 29.49 81.22
C GLU A 383 16.87 30.46 82.11
N GLU A 384 17.95 31.05 81.61
CA GLU A 384 18.71 32.09 82.32
C GLU A 384 17.85 33.30 82.67
N LEU A 385 17.03 33.77 81.72
CA LEU A 385 16.09 34.87 81.95
C LEU A 385 15.05 34.50 83.01
N SER A 386 14.56 33.26 83.00
CA SER A 386 13.59 32.77 83.99
C SER A 386 14.21 32.70 85.39
N LEU A 387 15.45 32.25 85.50
CA LEU A 387 16.21 32.24 86.76
C LEU A 387 16.43 33.66 87.29
N LEU A 388 16.83 34.61 86.43
CA LEU A 388 17.00 36.01 86.80
C LEU A 388 15.69 36.63 87.31
N LYS A 389 14.57 36.41 86.61
CA LYS A 389 13.24 36.86 87.06
C LYS A 389 12.85 36.26 88.41
N ALA A 390 13.10 34.96 88.61
CA ALA A 390 12.83 34.29 89.88
C ALA A 390 13.68 34.86 91.02
N THR A 391 14.94 35.21 90.78
CA THR A 391 15.81 35.86 91.78
C THR A 391 15.36 37.28 92.10
N GLU A 392 14.90 38.04 91.11
CA GLU A 392 14.38 39.39 91.28
C GLU A 392 13.07 39.38 92.09
N ASP A 393 12.16 38.45 91.79
CA ASP A 393 10.94 38.22 92.57
C ASP A 393 11.23 37.83 94.02
N LEU A 394 12.27 37.01 94.26
CA LEU A 394 12.69 36.63 95.61
C LEU A 394 13.27 37.82 96.39
N GLN A 395 14.05 38.69 95.74
CA GLN A 395 14.55 39.93 96.33
C GLN A 395 13.44 40.94 96.60
N ALA A 396 12.42 41.02 95.74
CA ALA A 396 11.23 41.84 95.96
C ALA A 396 10.41 41.37 97.18
N ARG A 397 10.32 40.05 97.41
CA ARG A 397 9.67 39.47 98.61
C ARG A 397 10.47 39.69 99.89
N LEU A 398 11.80 39.57 99.84
CA LEU A 398 12.67 39.82 101.00
C LEU A 398 12.76 41.31 101.40
N SER A 399 12.60 42.22 100.44
CA SER A 399 12.56 43.67 100.70
C SER A 399 11.21 44.15 101.23
N THR A 400 10.12 43.42 100.95
CA THR A 400 8.80 43.67 101.56
C THR A 400 8.75 43.13 103.00
N GLU A 401 9.32 41.96 103.31
CA GLU A 401 9.41 41.46 104.69
C GLU A 401 10.31 42.30 105.62
N LYS A 402 11.32 43.00 105.08
CA LYS A 402 12.15 43.93 105.86
C LYS A 402 11.45 45.27 106.16
N LYS A 403 10.40 45.64 105.44
CA LYS A 403 9.61 46.86 105.70
C LYS A 403 8.52 46.68 106.75
N ASP A 404 8.13 45.44 107.06
CA ASP A 404 7.11 45.14 108.11
C ASP A 404 7.72 44.88 109.51
N LYS A 405 9.05 45.00 109.67
CA LYS A 405 9.76 44.75 110.94
C LYS A 405 10.65 45.90 111.44
N GLY A 406 10.50 47.11 110.91
CA GLY A 406 11.10 48.34 111.44
C GLY A 406 10.05 49.43 111.48
#